data_AF-A0A4P1KJ63-F1
#
_entry.id   AF-A0A4P1KJ63-F1
#
_cell.length_a   1.000
_cell.length_b   1.000
_cell.length_c   1.000
_cell.angle_alpha   90.00
_cell.angle_beta   90.00
_cell.angle_gamma   90.00
#
_symmetry.space_group_name_H-M   'P 1'
#
loop_
_entity.id
_entity.type
_entity.pdbx_description
1 polymer ?
#
loop_
_entity_poly.entity_id
_entity_poly.type
_entity_poly.pdbx_seq_one_letter_code
_entity_poly.pdbx_strand_id
1 'polypeptide(L)'
;MSQIEAAKADAGTVDARAASAGLSLLCAGILILIYMLNFLDRQIIGILAAPLKAEFNLSDSQFGLLGGLAFALLYSTLAIPIAWLAIGSAGCGS
;
A
#
# COMPACT_ATOMS: atom_id res chain seq x y z
N MET A 1 -19.28 -26.59 -38.36
CA MET A 1 -19.99 -25.79 -37.34
C MET A 1 -19.27 -25.83 -35.98
N SER A 2 -19.00 -26.99 -35.35
CA SER A 2 -18.44 -27.03 -33.97
C SER A 2 -17.00 -26.48 -33.78
N GLN A 3 -16.16 -26.51 -34.82
CA GLN A 3 -14.78 -25.96 -34.74
C GLN A 3 -14.74 -24.43 -34.64
N ILE A 4 -15.81 -23.74 -35.07
CA ILE A 4 -15.88 -22.26 -35.04
C ILE A 4 -16.31 -21.77 -33.65
N GLU A 5 -17.15 -22.54 -32.95
CA GLU A 5 -17.53 -22.27 -31.56
C GLU A 5 -16.37 -22.51 -30.58
N ALA A 6 -15.57 -23.56 -30.79
CA ALA A 6 -14.39 -23.85 -30.00
C ALA A 6 -13.30 -22.74 -30.13
N ALA A 7 -13.10 -22.21 -31.34
CA ALA A 7 -12.15 -21.11 -31.58
C ALA A 7 -12.60 -19.77 -30.96
N LYS A 8 -13.91 -19.50 -30.92
CA LYS A 8 -14.45 -18.29 -30.27
C LYS A 8 -14.37 -18.38 -28.74
N ALA A 9 -14.51 -19.58 -28.18
CA ALA A 9 -14.35 -19.82 -26.74
C ALA A 9 -12.92 -19.53 -26.25
N ASP A 10 -11.91 -19.93 -27.02
CA ASP A 10 -10.50 -19.66 -26.72
C ASP A 10 -10.17 -18.15 -26.76
N ALA A 11 -10.63 -17.45 -27.81
CA ALA A 11 -10.43 -16.00 -27.94
C ALA A 11 -11.00 -15.21 -26.74
N GLY A 12 -12.20 -15.57 -26.26
CA GLY A 12 -12.82 -14.90 -25.11
C GLY A 12 -12.04 -15.09 -23.79
N THR A 13 -11.36 -16.24 -23.61
CA THR A 13 -10.51 -16.48 -22.44
C THR A 13 -9.19 -15.72 -22.48
N VAL A 14 -8.61 -15.48 -23.66
CA VAL A 14 -7.35 -14.74 -23.82
C VAL A 14 -7.56 -13.25 -23.51
N ASP A 15 -8.66 -12.66 -23.98
CA ASP A 15 -9.00 -11.26 -23.70
C ASP A 15 -9.28 -11.02 -22.22
N ALA A 16 -9.97 -11.95 -21.56
CA ALA A 16 -10.20 -11.89 -20.11
C ALA A 16 -8.89 -11.99 -19.31
N ARG A 17 -7.96 -12.85 -19.76
CA ARG A 17 -6.62 -12.97 -19.14
C ARG A 17 -5.79 -11.72 -19.35
N ALA A 18 -5.83 -11.11 -20.54
CA ALA A 18 -5.15 -9.85 -20.83
C ALA A 18 -5.69 -8.68 -20.00
N ALA A 19 -7.01 -8.59 -19.81
CA ALA A 19 -7.62 -7.61 -18.92
C ALA A 19 -7.20 -7.83 -17.45
N SER A 20 -7.16 -9.09 -17.00
CA SER A 20 -6.66 -9.45 -15.66
C SER A 20 -5.15 -9.23 -15.51
N ALA A 21 -4.38 -9.36 -16.59
CA ALA A 21 -2.95 -9.08 -16.62
C ALA A 21 -2.69 -7.57 -16.51
N GLY A 22 -3.46 -6.74 -17.23
CA GLY A 22 -3.40 -5.29 -17.10
C GLY A 22 -3.76 -4.80 -15.70
N LEU A 23 -4.83 -5.34 -15.11
CA LEU A 23 -5.23 -5.01 -13.74
C LEU A 23 -4.21 -5.49 -12.70
N SER A 24 -3.68 -6.71 -12.84
CA SER A 24 -2.69 -7.26 -11.91
C SER A 24 -1.35 -6.52 -11.99
N LEU A 25 -0.94 -6.05 -13.18
CA LEU A 25 0.23 -5.18 -13.35
C LEU A 25 0.02 -3.80 -12.70
N LEU A 26 -1.19 -3.23 -12.80
CA LEU A 26 -1.55 -2.01 -12.08
C LEU A 26 -1.49 -2.21 -10.57
N CYS A 27 -2.10 -3.28 -10.05
CA CYS A 27 -2.02 -3.63 -8.63
C CYS A 27 -0.57 -3.83 -8.17
N ALA A 28 0.25 -4.54 -8.95
CA ALA A 28 1.67 -4.73 -8.65
C ALA A 28 2.44 -3.41 -8.62
N GLY A 29 2.20 -2.51 -9.59
CA GLY A 29 2.80 -1.18 -9.60
C GLY A 29 2.40 -0.34 -8.39
N ILE A 30 1.12 -0.37 -8.00
CA ILE A 30 0.62 0.33 -6.81
C ILE A 30 1.22 -0.25 -5.54
N LEU A 31 1.29 -1.58 -5.40
CA LEU A 31 1.92 -2.25 -4.25
C LEU A 31 3.41 -1.90 -4.13
N ILE A 32 4.14 -1.87 -5.26
CA ILE A 32 5.55 -1.45 -5.30
C ILE A 32 5.68 0.01 -4.86
N LEU A 33 4.82 0.90 -5.34
CA LEU A 33 4.83 2.31 -4.95
C LEU A 33 4.55 2.49 -3.45
N ILE A 34 3.54 1.81 -2.93
CA ILE A 34 3.21 1.82 -1.49
C ILE A 34 4.40 1.32 -0.67
N TYR A 35 5.05 0.24 -1.11
CA TYR A 35 6.23 -0.30 -0.45
C TYR A 35 7.42 0.69 -0.48
N MET A 36 7.67 1.32 -1.62
CA MET A 36 8.69 2.37 -1.76
C MET A 36 8.42 3.54 -0.81
N LEU A 37 7.18 4.01 -0.72
CA LEU A 37 6.80 5.10 0.19
C LEU A 37 6.94 4.67 1.67
N ASN A 38 6.57 3.44 2.01
CA ASN A 38 6.77 2.89 3.34
C ASN A 38 8.26 2.85 3.74
N PHE A 39 9.13 2.56 2.78
CA PHE A 39 10.58 2.55 2.99
C PHE A 39 11.19 3.96 3.08
N LEU A 40 10.71 4.89 2.24
CA LEU A 40 11.15 6.29 2.24
C LEU A 40 10.78 6.99 3.55
N ASP A 41 9.59 6.72 4.08
CA ASP A 41 9.12 7.29 5.33
C ASP A 41 10.05 6.95 6.51
N ARG A 42 10.50 5.70 6.62
CA ARG A 42 11.49 5.31 7.64
C ARG A 42 12.84 6.02 7.49
N GLN A 43 13.23 6.40 6.27
CA GLN A 43 14.49 7.09 6.00
C GLN A 43 14.40 8.60 6.22
N ILE A 44 13.25 9.23 5.93
CA ILE A 44 13.08 10.68 6.04
C ILE A 44 13.37 11.16 7.47
N ILE A 45 12.89 10.41 8.48
CA ILE A 45 13.10 10.75 9.89
C ILE A 45 14.58 10.65 10.27
N GLY A 46 15.33 9.68 9.73
CA GLY A 46 16.77 9.55 9.97
C GLY A 46 17.59 10.70 9.36
N ILE A 47 17.22 11.16 8.16
CA ILE A 47 17.90 12.27 7.47
C ILE A 47 17.59 13.61 8.13
N LEU A 48 16.31 13.84 8.48
CA LEU A 48 15.87 15.08 9.12
C LEU A 48 16.18 15.10 10.64
N ALA A 49 16.60 13.99 11.23
CA ALA A 49 16.98 13.93 12.65
C ALA A 49 18.09 14.91 13.01
N ALA A 50 19.09 15.07 12.14
CA ALA A 50 20.21 15.97 12.39
C ALA A 50 19.77 17.45 12.43
N PRO A 51 19.06 17.99 11.41
CA PRO A 51 18.58 19.38 11.46
C PRO A 51 17.50 19.62 12.52
N LEU A 52 16.52 18.71 12.70
CA LEU A 52 15.47 18.95 13.71
C LEU A 52 16.01 18.98 15.15
N LYS A 53 16.98 18.14 15.49
CA LYS A 53 17.59 18.13 16.83
C LYS A 53 18.34 19.44 17.11
N ALA A 54 19.00 20.00 16.08
CA ALA A 54 19.69 21.28 16.18
C ALA A 54 18.71 22.46 16.35
N GLU A 55 17.58 22.45 15.63
CA GLU A 55 16.60 23.55 15.69
C GLU A 55 15.71 23.52 16.93
N PHE A 56 15.33 22.34 17.43
CA PHE A 56 14.41 22.22 18.58
C PHE A 56 15.11 21.98 19.93
N ASN A 57 16.44 21.89 19.99
CA ASN A 57 17.19 21.59 21.23
C ASN A 57 16.71 20.30 21.95
N LEU A 58 16.15 19.35 21.20
CA LEU A 58 15.60 18.12 21.75
C LEU A 58 16.70 17.10 22.02
N SER A 59 16.63 16.44 23.17
CA SER A 59 17.50 15.29 23.49
C SER A 59 17.23 14.13 22.52
N ASP A 60 18.25 13.36 22.14
CA ASP A 60 18.14 12.20 21.23
C ASP A 60 16.99 11.25 21.59
N SER A 61 16.72 11.08 22.90
CA SER A 61 15.62 10.27 23.42
C SER A 61 14.24 10.85 23.09
N GLN A 62 14.06 12.16 23.20
CA GLN A 62 12.79 12.82 22.88
C GLN A 62 12.51 12.81 21.37
N PHE A 63 13.56 12.98 20.57
CA PHE A 63 13.47 12.89 19.12
C PHE A 63 13.13 11.47 18.66
N GLY A 64 13.75 10.45 19.25
CA GLY A 64 13.42 9.05 19.01
C GLY A 64 12.00 8.69 19.44
N LEU A 65 11.52 9.25 20.56
CA LEU A 65 10.14 9.08 21.00
C LEU A 65 9.16 9.72 20.00
N LEU A 66 9.47 10.92 19.50
CA LEU A 66 8.63 11.59 18.52
C LEU A 66 8.64 10.84 17.18
N GLY A 67 9.82 10.44 16.68
CA GLY A 67 9.94 9.71 15.42
C GLY A 67 9.40 8.28 15.46
N GLY A 68 9.50 7.58 16.60
CA GLY A 68 9.03 6.20 16.74
C GLY A 68 7.60 6.09 17.24
N LEU A 69 7.27 6.81 18.32
CA LEU A 69 5.98 6.69 19.01
C LEU A 69 4.89 7.49 18.27
N ALA A 70 5.19 8.69 17.74
CA ALA A 70 4.23 9.40 16.90
C ALA A 70 3.98 8.65 15.59
N PHE A 71 5.01 8.02 15.01
CA PHE A 71 4.85 7.20 13.82
C PHE A 71 3.99 5.96 14.08
N ALA A 72 4.24 5.23 15.16
CA ALA A 72 3.43 4.08 15.56
C ALA A 72 1.96 4.46 15.79
N LEU A 73 1.70 5.61 16.43
CA LEU A 73 0.34 6.11 16.66
C LEU A 73 -0.34 6.55 15.36
N LEU A 74 0.36 7.28 14.49
CA LEU A 74 -0.17 7.66 13.16
C LEU A 74 -0.49 6.42 12.32
N TYR A 75 0.46 5.49 12.17
CA TYR A 75 0.21 4.27 11.39
C TYR A 75 -0.89 3.42 12.00
N SER A 76 -0.98 3.31 13.34
CA SER A 76 -2.07 2.56 13.98
C SER A 76 -3.43 3.23 13.77
N THR A 77 -3.51 4.56 13.92
CA THR A 77 -4.77 5.30 13.77
C THR A 77 -5.27 5.36 12.33
N LEU A 78 -4.38 5.32 11.34
CA LEU A 78 -4.73 5.18 9.93
C LEU A 78 -4.98 3.72 9.52
N ALA A 79 -4.22 2.76 10.05
CA ALA A 79 -4.36 1.33 9.71
C ALA A 79 -5.66 0.73 10.26
N ILE A 80 -6.11 1.12 11.45
CA ILE A 80 -7.36 0.62 12.06
C ILE A 80 -8.59 0.90 11.18
N PRO A 81 -8.89 2.14 10.73
CA PRO A 81 -10.04 2.42 9.87
C PRO A 81 -9.89 1.79 8.49
N ILE A 82 -8.68 1.73 7.91
CA ILE A 82 -8.44 1.05 6.63
C ILE A 82 -8.70 -0.46 6.76
N ALA A 83 -8.23 -1.08 7.85
CA ALA A 83 -8.50 -2.49 8.14
C ALA A 83 -10.00 -2.73 8.33
N TRP A 84 -10.71 -1.81 9.00
CA TRP A 84 -12.16 -1.87 9.15
C TRP A 84 -12.91 -1.71 7.83
N LEU A 85 -12.45 -0.86 6.90
CA LEU A 85 -13.04 -0.74 5.56
C LEU A 85 -12.78 -1.97 4.69
N ALA A 86 -11.55 -2.50 4.73
CA ALA A 86 -11.19 -3.71 4.00
C ALA A 86 -11.96 -4.94 4.51
N ILE A 87 -12.03 -5.12 5.84
CA ILE A 87 -12.77 -6.23 6.48
C ILE A 87 -14.28 -6.01 6.43
N GLY A 88 -14.74 -4.76 6.59
CA GLY A 88 -16.15 -4.39 6.58
C GLY A 88 -16.83 -4.61 5.23
N SER A 89 -16.07 -4.60 4.12
CA SER A 89 -16.59 -4.97 2.80
C SER A 89 -16.84 -6.48 2.60
N ALA A 90 -16.44 -7.34 3.56
CA ALA A 90 -16.59 -8.80 3.45
C ALA A 90 -17.81 -9.37 4.20
N GLY A 91 -18.69 -8.54 4.75
CA GLY A 91 -19.89 -9.05 5.44
C GLY A 91 -21.01 -8.04 5.59
N CYS A 92 -21.96 -8.02 4.65
CA CYS A 92 -23.38 -8.34 4.89
C CYS A 92 -24.24 -8.04 3.64
N GLY A 93 -24.75 -9.11 2.99
CA GLY A 93 -26.10 -9.21 2.41
C GLY A 93 -26.51 -8.34 1.21
N SER A 94 -26.62 -8.97 0.03
CA SER A 94 -27.92 -9.41 -0.53
C SER A 94 -27.70 -10.48 -1.58
#